data_AF-A0A4U5P398-F1
#
_entry.id   AF-A0A4U5P398-F1
#
_cell.length_a   1.000
_cell.length_b   1.000
_cell.length_c   1.000
_cell.angle_alpha   90.00
_cell.angle_beta   90.00
_cell.angle_gamma   90.00
#
_symmetry.space_group_name_H-M   'P 1'
#
loop_
_entity.id
_entity.type
_entity.pdbx_description
1 polymer ?
#
loop_
_entity_poly.entity_id
_entity_poly.type
_entity_poly.pdbx_seq_one_letter_code
_entity_poly.pdbx_strand_id
1 'polypeptide(L)'
;VVKRLVKGFLKSAHDTLEENEEIHVIHKTTYPYKKWEIEKSAEDAGLFLVKKVNSEFLIIQDTNINWIGSCADETFVVGNCCIFKICLDYNCLTQ
;
A
#
# COMPACT_ATOMS: atom_id res chain seq x y z
N VAL A 1 -4.54 16.07 -6.27
CA VAL A 1 -3.36 16.10 -5.37
C VAL A 1 -2.99 14.70 -4.89
N VAL A 2 -3.89 13.98 -4.19
CA VAL A 2 -3.55 12.69 -3.55
C VAL A 2 -3.10 11.57 -4.50
N LYS A 3 -3.71 11.43 -5.69
CA LYS A 3 -3.22 10.46 -6.70
C LYS A 3 -1.75 10.69 -7.09
N ARG A 4 -1.30 11.95 -7.16
CA ARG A 4 0.09 12.28 -7.48
C ARG A 4 1.03 11.87 -6.35
N LEU A 5 0.58 12.00 -5.09
CA LEU A 5 1.33 11.57 -3.93
C LEU A 5 1.53 10.05 -3.94
N VAL A 6 0.47 9.27 -4.16
CA VAL A 6 0.55 7.80 -4.24
C VAL A 6 1.51 7.37 -5.36
N LYS A 7 1.41 7.98 -6.55
CA LYS A 7 2.33 7.72 -7.66
C LYS A 7 3.77 8.08 -7.32
N GLY A 8 4.00 9.21 -6.67
CA GLY A 8 5.33 9.63 -6.23
C GLY A 8 5.93 8.68 -5.20
N PHE A 9 5.13 8.22 -4.24
CA PHE A 9 5.53 7.22 -3.26
C PHE A 9 5.95 5.91 -3.93
N LEU A 10 5.10 5.37 -4.83
CA LEU A 10 5.40 4.11 -5.52
C LEU A 10 6.62 4.23 -6.43
N LYS A 11 6.81 5.38 -7.10
CA LYS A 11 8.02 5.63 -7.88
C LYS A 11 9.27 5.71 -7.01
N SER A 12 9.20 6.42 -5.88
CA SER A 12 10.30 6.45 -4.92
C SER A 12 10.63 5.06 -4.37
N ALA A 13 9.60 4.24 -4.13
CA ALA A 13 9.78 2.88 -3.65
C ALA A 13 10.40 1.99 -4.73
N HIS A 14 10.00 2.11 -6.00
CA HIS A 14 10.67 1.44 -7.12
C HIS A 14 12.16 1.77 -7.17
N ASP A 15 12.54 3.03 -6.99
CA ASP A 15 13.94 3.45 -7.05
C ASP A 15 14.77 3.01 -5.82
N THR A 16 14.12 2.59 -4.73
CA THR A 16 14.77 2.21 -3.47
C THR A 16 14.72 0.70 -3.18
N LEU A 17 13.74 -0.02 -3.73
CA LEU A 17 13.55 -1.45 -3.47
C LEU A 17 14.73 -2.26 -4.01
N GLU A 18 15.15 -3.28 -3.26
CA GLU A 18 16.03 -4.32 -3.77
C GLU A 18 15.22 -5.47 -4.42
N GLU A 19 15.88 -6.30 -5.22
CA GLU A 19 15.23 -7.30 -6.10
C GLU A 19 14.39 -8.36 -5.35
N ASN A 20 14.66 -8.59 -4.06
CA ASN A 20 13.95 -9.56 -3.22
C ASN A 20 13.12 -8.88 -2.10
N GLU A 21 12.96 -7.56 -2.16
CA GLU A 21 12.18 -6.82 -1.18
C GLU A 21 10.73 -6.59 -1.64
N GLU A 22 9.87 -6.28 -0.68
CA GLU A 22 8.45 -6.11 -0.91
C GLU A 22 7.90 -4.89 -0.20
N ILE A 23 6.92 -4.26 -0.84
CA ILE A 23 6.15 -3.16 -0.28
C ILE A 23 4.78 -3.70 0.08
N HIS A 24 4.36 -3.47 1.32
CA HIS A 24 3.00 -3.75 1.76
C HIS A 24 2.22 -2.46 1.87
N VAL A 25 1.19 -2.30 1.04
CA VAL A 25 0.31 -1.14 1.08
C VAL A 25 -1.03 -1.57 1.64
N ILE A 26 -1.42 -1.00 2.78
CA ILE A 26 -2.77 -1.13 3.33
C ILE A 26 -3.59 0.05 2.80
N HIS A 27 -4.65 -0.23 2.05
CA HIS A 27 -5.47 0.83 1.46
C HIS A 27 -6.96 0.58 1.63
N LYS A 28 -7.67 1.63 2.04
CA LYS A 28 -9.12 1.62 2.24
C LYS A 28 -9.82 1.57 0.87
N THR A 29 -10.75 0.64 0.71
CA THR A 29 -11.42 0.39 -0.59
C THR A 29 -12.81 1.02 -0.72
N THR A 30 -13.21 1.79 0.28
CA THR A 30 -14.46 2.57 0.25
C THR A 30 -14.26 3.90 -0.48
N TYR A 31 -15.37 4.51 -0.90
CA TYR A 31 -15.35 5.86 -1.46
C TYR A 31 -14.89 6.86 -0.38
N PRO A 32 -14.07 7.87 -0.72
CA PRO A 32 -13.50 8.20 -2.03
C PRO A 32 -12.17 7.50 -2.34
N TYR A 33 -11.57 6.81 -1.37
CA TYR A 33 -10.23 6.22 -1.44
C TYR A 33 -10.05 5.18 -2.55
N LYS A 34 -11.12 4.44 -2.89
CA LYS A 34 -11.14 3.53 -4.04
C LYS A 34 -10.66 4.18 -5.34
N LYS A 35 -10.92 5.48 -5.53
CA LYS A 35 -10.52 6.21 -6.74
C LYS A 35 -9.01 6.33 -6.88
N TRP A 36 -8.21 6.07 -5.84
CA TRP A 36 -6.75 6.25 -5.90
C TRP A 36 -6.05 5.18 -6.75
N GLU A 37 -6.72 4.06 -7.04
CA GLU A 37 -6.27 3.06 -8.03
C GLU A 37 -4.82 2.61 -7.77
N ILE A 38 -4.58 2.01 -6.59
CA ILE A 38 -3.25 1.57 -6.16
C ILE A 38 -2.60 0.63 -7.19
N GLU A 39 -3.37 -0.35 -7.69
CA GLU A 39 -2.89 -1.33 -8.67
C GLU A 39 -2.35 -0.65 -9.93
N LYS A 40 -3.16 0.24 -10.53
CA LYS A 40 -2.75 1.02 -11.70
C LYS A 40 -1.56 1.93 -11.41
N SER A 41 -1.51 2.51 -10.22
CA SER A 41 -0.40 3.39 -9.84
C SER A 41 0.91 2.63 -9.65
N ALA A 42 0.86 1.36 -9.22
CA ALA A 42 2.02 0.49 -9.11
C ALA A 42 2.51 0.06 -10.50
N GLU A 43 1.59 -0.35 -11.37
CA GLU A 43 1.89 -0.67 -12.77
C GLU A 43 2.54 0.51 -13.51
N ASP A 44 1.95 1.72 -13.38
CA ASP A 44 2.51 2.96 -13.94
C ASP A 44 3.93 3.28 -13.40
N ALA A 45 4.30 2.75 -12.23
CA ALA A 45 5.59 2.93 -11.59
C ALA A 45 6.59 1.81 -11.93
N GLY A 46 6.22 0.82 -12.75
CA GLY A 46 7.07 -0.34 -13.08
C GLY A 46 7.12 -1.40 -11.98
N LEU A 47 6.18 -1.37 -11.04
CA LEU A 47 6.09 -2.34 -9.95
C LEU A 47 5.01 -3.40 -10.23
N PHE A 48 5.22 -4.60 -9.72
CA PHE A 48 4.31 -5.72 -9.90
C PHE A 48 3.47 -5.98 -8.66
N LEU A 49 2.15 -6.05 -8.85
CA LEU A 49 1.25 -6.51 -7.81
C LEU A 49 1.33 -8.04 -7.69
N VAL A 50 1.89 -8.51 -6.57
CA VAL A 50 2.12 -9.93 -6.30
C VAL A 50 0.93 -10.56 -5.59
N LYS A 51 0.36 -9.85 -4.61
CA LYS A 51 -0.79 -10.35 -3.84
C LYS A 51 -1.72 -9.21 -3.48
N LYS A 52 -3.02 -9.51 -3.49
CA LYS A 52 -4.05 -8.64 -2.94
C LYS A 52 -4.91 -9.43 -1.97
N VAL A 53 -4.94 -9.00 -0.72
CA VAL A 53 -5.79 -9.59 0.33
C VAL A 53 -6.87 -8.59 0.69
N ASN A 54 -8.13 -8.97 0.46
CA ASN A 54 -9.26 -8.17 0.91
C ASN A 54 -9.48 -8.44 2.39
N SER A 55 -9.72 -7.38 3.17
CA SER A 55 -10.18 -7.49 4.54
C SER A 55 -11.37 -6.56 4.76
N GLU A 56 -12.42 -7.09 5.35
CA GLU A 56 -13.59 -6.32 5.77
C GLU A 56 -13.32 -5.60 7.10
N PHE A 57 -12.29 -6.05 7.83
CA PHE A 57 -11.95 -5.55 9.14
C PHE A 57 -10.44 -5.68 9.38
N LEU A 58 -9.73 -4.55 9.42
CA LEU A 58 -8.33 -4.48 9.81
C LEU A 58 -8.19 -3.53 10.99
N ILE A 59 -7.62 -4.05 12.08
CA ILE A 59 -7.11 -3.25 13.20
C ILE A 59 -5.63 -3.11 12.95
N ILE A 60 -5.16 -1.87 12.81
CA ILE A 60 -3.72 -1.62 12.72
C ILE A 60 -3.23 -1.26 14.12
N GLN A 61 -2.23 -2.01 14.60
CA GLN A 61 -1.63 -1.86 15.95
C GLN A 61 -0.16 -1.42 15.88
N ASP A 62 0.36 -1.14 14.68
CA ASP A 62 1.77 -0.89 14.47
C ASP A 62 2.15 0.57 14.77
N THR A 63 3.19 0.76 15.59
CA THR A 63 3.68 2.06 16.06
C THR A 63 4.55 2.78 15.03
N ASN A 64 4.91 2.12 13.92
CA ASN A 64 5.72 2.72 12.84
C ASN A 64 4.90 3.40 11.73
N ILE A 65 3.63 3.68 12.01
CA ILE A 65 2.71 4.35 11.08
C ILE A 65 2.72 5.83 11.39
N ASN A 66 3.35 6.62 10.52
CA ASN A 66 3.37 8.08 10.63
C ASN A 66 1.96 8.65 10.39
N TRP A 67 1.17 8.75 11.46
CA TRP A 67 -0.13 9.41 11.44
C TRP A 67 0.03 10.91 11.71
N ILE A 68 -0.58 11.74 10.86
CA ILE A 68 -0.66 13.19 11.06
C ILE A 68 -2.00 13.50 11.74
N GLY A 69 -2.02 13.66 13.07
CA GLY A 69 -3.23 13.98 13.83
C GLY A 69 -3.11 13.70 15.33
N SER A 70 -4.07 14.16 16.14
CA SER A 70 -3.99 14.08 17.62
C SER A 70 -4.22 12.69 18.23
N CYS A 71 -4.50 11.66 17.42
CA CYS A 71 -4.82 10.29 17.85
C CYS A 71 -3.88 9.26 17.18
N ALA A 72 -2.64 9.65 16.87
CA ALA A 72 -1.69 8.81 16.14
C ALA A 72 -1.37 7.47 16.82
N ASP A 73 -1.50 7.39 18.16
CA ASP A 73 -1.20 6.20 18.97
C ASP A 73 -2.42 5.32 19.27
N GLU A 74 -3.62 5.70 18.80
CA GLU A 74 -4.85 4.94 19.08
C GLU A 74 -5.10 3.87 18.02
N THR A 75 -5.46 2.66 18.47
CA THR A 75 -5.92 1.60 17.55
C THR A 75 -7.28 1.97 16.98
N PHE A 76 -7.40 2.11 15.67
CA PHE A 76 -8.67 2.35 14.99
C PHE A 76 -8.99 1.27 13.96
N VAL A 77 -10.29 0.99 13.80
CA VAL A 77 -10.79 0.07 12.79
C VAL A 77 -10.78 0.77 11.43
N VAL A 78 -10.04 0.21 10.46
CA VAL A 78 -9.96 0.77 9.10
C VAL A 78 -11.25 0.48 8.31
N GLY A 79 -11.90 -0.65 8.60
CA GLY A 79 -13.02 -1.22 7.85
C GLY A 79 -12.57 -1.87 6.54
N ASN A 80 -13.43 -1.85 5.52
CA ASN A 80 -13.15 -2.42 4.20
C ASN A 80 -11.86 -1.86 3.58
N CYS A 81 -10.85 -2.71 3.50
CA CYS A 81 -9.51 -2.40 3.00
C CYS A 81 -8.92 -3.58 2.23
N CYS A 82 -7.82 -3.32 1.55
CA CYS A 82 -7.00 -4.34 0.93
C CYS A 82 -5.55 -4.14 1.34
N ILE A 83 -4.86 -5.26 1.50
CA ILE A 83 -3.40 -5.31 1.63
C ILE A 83 -2.85 -5.70 0.27
N PHE A 84 -2.02 -4.84 -0.31
CA PHE A 84 -1.34 -5.05 -1.58
C PHE A 84 0.12 -5.37 -1.28
N LYS A 85 0.59 -6.54 -1.74
CA LYS A 85 2.00 -6.90 -1.77
C LYS A 85 2.54 -6.57 -3.16
N ILE A 86 3.53 -5.70 -3.22
CA ILE A 86 4.09 -5.15 -4.45
C ILE A 86 5.61 -5.37 -4.47
N CYS A 87 6.17 -5.79 -5.61
CA CYS A 87 7.58 -6.11 -5.77
C CYS A 87 8.15 -5.55 -7.09
N LEU A 88 9.48 -5.56 -7.24
CA LEU A 88 10.16 -5.17 -8.48
C LEU A 88 10.11 -6.26 -9.58
N ASP A 89 9.94 -7.52 -9.21
CA ASP A 89 9.85 -8.64 -10.15
C ASP A 89 8.82 -9.69 -9.67
N TYR A 90 8.23 -10.43 -10.61
CA TYR A 90 7.39 -11.60 -10.38
C TYR A 90 8.16 -12.74 -9.68
N ASN A 91 9.48 -12.82 -9.84
CA ASN A 91 10.30 -13.87 -9.22
C ASN A 91 10.36 -13.80 -7.69
N CYS A 92 9.95 -12.66 -7.09
CA CYS A 92 9.74 -12.51 -5.65
C CYS A 92 8.65 -13.47 -5.08
N LEU A 93 7.94 -14.20 -5.95
CA LEU A 93 7.01 -15.28 -5.61
C LEU A 93 7.66 -16.64 -5.30
N THR A 94 8.96 -16.82 -5.59
CA THR A 94 9.62 -18.14 -5.60
C THR A 94 10.57 -18.43 -4.43
N GLN A 95 10.66 -17.52 -3.45
CA GLN A 95 11.38 -17.74 -2.18
C GLN A 95 10.43 -18.13 -1.04
#